data_AF-A0A1M2ZBK7-F1
#
_entry.id   AF-A0A1M2ZBK7-F1
#
_cell.length_a   1.000
_cell.length_b   1.000
_cell.length_c   1.000
_cell.angle_alpha   90.00
_cell.angle_beta   90.00
_cell.angle_gamma   90.00
#
_symmetry.space_group_name_H-M   'P 1'
#
loop_
_entity.id
_entity.type
_entity.pdbx_description
1 polymer ?
#
loop_
_entity_poly.entity_id
_entity_poly.type
_entity_poly.pdbx_seq_one_letter_code
_entity_poly.pdbx_strand_id
1 'polypeptide(L)' 'MKYISTKVAAEKWGISVRRVTLLCNQGRIKAAYKIGTAWAIPGNAEKPIDPRKSK' A
#
# COMPACT_ATOMS: atom_id res chain seq x y z
N MET A 1 8.79 -6.74 12.84
CA MET A 1 8.04 -6.07 11.73
C MET A 1 7.19 -7.11 11.03
N LYS A 2 5.85 -6.97 11.03
CA LYS A 2 4.96 -7.84 10.23
C LYS A 2 4.71 -7.15 8.89
N TYR A 3 5.05 -7.82 7.79
CA TYR A 3 4.64 -7.40 6.46
C TYR A 3 3.30 -8.05 6.13
N ILE A 4 2.43 -7.29 5.50
CA ILE A 4 1.13 -7.72 5.00
C ILE A 4 1.17 -7.73 3.47
N SER A 5 0.38 -8.62 2.87
CA SER A 5 0.20 -8.65 1.43
C SER A 5 -0.67 -7.48 0.97
N THR A 6 -0.66 -7.22 -0.34
CA THR A 6 -1.54 -6.21 -0.98
C THR A 6 -3.02 -6.46 -0.72
N LYS A 7 -3.43 -7.73 -0.59
CA LYS A 7 -4.82 -8.08 -0.29
C LYS A 7 -5.22 -7.66 1.12
N VAL A 8 -4.39 -7.94 2.11
CA VAL A 8 -4.63 -7.54 3.51
C VAL A 8 -4.56 -6.01 3.64
N ALA A 9 -3.62 -5.36 2.96
CA ALA A 9 -3.56 -3.89 2.93
C ALA A 9 -4.79 -3.26 2.26
N ALA A 10 -5.32 -3.89 1.20
CA ALA A 10 -6.53 -3.45 0.51
C ALA A 10 -7.74 -3.50 1.44
N GLU A 11 -7.92 -4.60 2.17
CA GLU A 11 -8.97 -4.75 3.18
C GLU A 11 -8.81 -3.73 4.31
N LYS A 12 -7.60 -3.59 4.86
CA LYS A 12 -7.29 -2.64 5.94
C LYS A 12 -7.59 -1.19 5.57
N TRP A 13 -7.31 -0.79 4.33
CA TRP A 13 -7.51 0.59 3.86
C TRP A 13 -8.84 0.85 3.16
N GLY A 14 -9.67 -0.20 2.99
CA GLY A 14 -10.92 -0.16 2.27
C GLY A 14 -10.76 0.28 0.82
N ILE A 15 -9.69 -0.16 0.14
CA ILE A 15 -9.44 0.16 -1.27
C ILE A 15 -9.20 -1.10 -2.09
N SER A 16 -9.28 -1.01 -3.41
CA SER A 16 -8.99 -2.15 -4.27
C SER A 16 -7.50 -2.53 -4.24
N VAL A 17 -7.21 -3.83 -4.40
CA VAL A 17 -5.82 -4.35 -4.52
C VAL A 17 -5.05 -3.61 -5.62
N ARG A 18 -5.71 -3.30 -6.74
CA ARG A 18 -5.13 -2.50 -7.83
C ARG A 18 -4.68 -1.12 -7.36
N ARG A 19 -5.47 -0.46 -6.50
CA ARG A 19 -5.10 0.85 -5.92
C ARG A 19 -3.91 0.72 -4.98
N VAL A 20 -3.86 -0.33 -4.16
CA VAL A 20 -2.69 -0.64 -3.31
C VAL A 20 -1.44 -0.80 -4.16
N THR A 21 -1.50 -1.63 -5.20
CA THR A 21 -0.38 -1.85 -6.13
C THR A 21 0.06 -0.57 -6.82
N LEU A 22 -0.88 0.31 -7.18
CA LEU A 22 -0.56 1.63 -7.73
C LEU A 22 0.20 2.49 -6.71
N LEU A 23 -0.25 2.54 -5.45
CA LEU A 23 0.42 3.29 -4.38
C LEU A 23 1.82 2.76 -4.08
N CYS A 24 2.00 1.44 -4.14
CA CYS A 24 3.31 0.80 -4.03
C CYS A 24 4.23 1.20 -5.19
N ASN A 25 3.75 1.11 -6.43
CA ASN A 25 4.51 1.51 -7.63
C ASN A 25 4.84 3.01 -7.63
N GLN A 26 3.94 3.84 -7.12
CA GLN A 26 4.16 5.29 -6.97
C GLN A 26 5.12 5.63 -5.82
N GLY A 27 5.64 4.65 -5.07
CA GLY A 27 6.53 4.88 -3.94
C GLY A 27 5.87 5.62 -2.77
N ARG A 28 4.53 5.64 -2.70
CA ARG A 28 3.79 6.41 -1.69
C ARG A 28 3.69 5.70 -0.34
N ILE A 29 3.91 4.38 -0.33
CA ILE A 29 3.91 3.57 0.87
C ILE A 29 5.36 3.41 1.32
N LYS A 30 5.75 4.15 2.37
CA LYS A 30 7.09 4.04 2.95
C LYS A 30 7.35 2.61 3.41
N ALA A 31 8.53 2.10 3.09
CA ALA A 31 8.98 0.73 3.39
C ALA A 31 8.16 -0.40 2.74
N ALA A 32 7.31 -0.11 1.75
CA ALA A 32 6.81 -1.15 0.85
C ALA A 32 7.88 -1.49 -0.19
N TYR A 33 8.08 -2.78 -0.45
CA TYR A 33 9.00 -3.26 -1.47
C TYR A 33 8.42 -4.46 -2.22
N LYS A 34 8.89 -4.65 -3.44
CA LYS A 34 8.44 -5.73 -4.30
C LYS A 34 9.31 -6.97 -4.08
N ILE A 35 8.67 -8.10 -3.77
CA ILE A 35 9.30 -9.41 -3.63
C ILE A 35 8.81 -10.28 -4.79
N GLY A 36 9.64 -10.43 -5.83
CA GLY A 36 9.27 -11.14 -7.05
C GLY A 36 8.05 -10.49 -7.73
N THR A 37 6.91 -11.18 -7.71
CA THR A 37 5.62 -10.69 -8.26
C THR A 37 4.71 -10.06 -7.21
N ALA A 38 5.00 -10.23 -5.92
CA ALA A 38 4.20 -9.73 -4.82
C ALA A 38 4.79 -8.45 -4.22
N TRP A 39 3.97 -7.72 -3.46
CA TRP A 39 4.40 -6.57 -2.68
C TRP A 39 4.32 -6.88 -1.19
N ALA A 40 5.42 -6.60 -0.49
CA ALA A 40 5.48 -6.62 0.97
C ALA A 40 5.21 -5.21 1.48
N ILE A 41 4.08 -5.02 2.15
CA ILE A 41 3.67 -3.74 2.72
C ILE A 41 3.84 -3.84 4.25
N PRO A 42 4.44 -2.86 4.93
CA PRO A 42 4.51 -2.90 6.38
C PRO A 42 3.09 -2.90 6.96
N GLY A 43 2.79 -3.79 7.91
CA GLY A 43 1.49 -3.82 8.59
C GLY A 43 1.18 -2.53 9.37
N ASN A 44 2.23 -1.76 9.69
CA ASN A 44 2.13 -0.44 10.32
C ASN A 44 2.11 0.72 9.31
N ALA A 45 2.06 0.45 8.00
CA ALA A 45 1.92 1.49 7.00
C ALA A 45 0.50 2.07 7.03
N GLU A 46 0.43 3.40 7.13
CA GLU A 46 -0.82 4.13 6.98
C GLU A 46 -1.13 4.40 5.52
N LYS A 47 -2.42 4.57 5.22
CA LYS A 47 -2.89 4.90 3.88
C LYS A 47 -2.32 6.27 3.47
N PRO A 48 -1.61 6.38 2.33
CA PRO A 48 -1.11 7.65 1.86
C PRO A 48 -2.27 8.64 1.61
N ILE A 49 -2.15 9.86 2.12
CA ILE A 49 -3.12 10.95 1.89
C ILE A 49 -3.23 11.22 0.40
N ASP A 50 -4.42 11.13 -0.18
CA ASP A 50 -4.62 11.39 -1.61
C ASP A 50 -4.40 12.90 -1.89
N PRO A 51 -3.43 13.30 -2.74
CA PRO A 51 -3.13 14.71 -2.99
C PRO A 51 -4.30 15.42 -3.68
N ARG A 52 -5.24 14.68 -4.30
CA ARG A 52 -6.47 15.24 -4.87
C ARG A 52 -7.46 15.75 -3.82
N LYS A 53 -7.27 15.41 -2.54
CA LYS A 53 -8.03 15.99 -1.43
C LYS A 53 -7.34 17.18 -0.78
N SER A 54 -6.22 17.65 -1.33
CA SER A 54 -5.71 18.97 -0.98
C SER A 54 -6.66 20.01 -1.53
N LYS A 55 -7.14 20.84 -0.61
CA LYS A 55 -8.11 21.93 -0.74
C LYS A 55 -7.86 22.86 -1.92
#